data_AF-A0A963D934-F1
#
_entry.id   AF-A0A963D934-F1
#
_cell.length_a   1.000
_cell.length_b   1.000
_cell.length_c   1.000
_cell.angle_alpha   90.00
_cell.angle_beta   90.00
_cell.angle_gamma   90.00
#
_symmetry.space_group_name_H-M   'P 1'
#
loop_
_entity.id
_entity.type
_entity.pdbx_description
1 polymer ?
#
loop_
_entity_poly.entity_id
_entity_poly.type
_entity_poly.pdbx_seq_one_letter_code
_entity_poly.pdbx_strand_id
1 'polypeptide(L)'
;MKAPTVGEVYYMVGFADADLKIPHVRPMLFLGQNLFPDDDEEPSFIYYYFRDPTMSPDGLEGEGEPTEYFRYEADRLSSFHTLIEAIAILSLVAAGVDLTRPPGSRGLDL
;
A
#
# COMPACT_ATOMS: atom_id res chain seq x y z
N MET A 1 1.29 10.56 -6.37
CA MET A 1 0.08 10.10 -5.65
C MET A 1 -0.48 11.28 -4.85
N LYS A 2 -1.80 11.41 -4.72
CA LYS A 2 -2.42 12.35 -3.77
C LYS A 2 -2.07 11.89 -2.34
N ALA A 3 -1.93 12.81 -1.39
CA ALA A 3 -1.72 12.44 0.00
C ALA A 3 -2.87 11.56 0.52
N PRO A 4 -2.60 10.47 1.25
CA PRO A 4 -3.65 9.61 1.81
C PRO A 4 -4.57 10.35 2.78
N THR A 5 -5.86 10.00 2.80
CA THR A 5 -6.87 10.57 3.71
C THR A 5 -7.15 9.60 4.86
N VAL A 6 -7.10 10.08 6.10
CA VAL A 6 -7.37 9.25 7.30
C VAL A 6 -8.78 8.63 7.22
N GLY A 7 -8.88 7.34 7.54
CA GLY A 7 -10.12 6.58 7.49
C GLY A 7 -10.48 6.04 6.10
N GLU A 8 -9.71 6.35 5.07
CA GLU A 8 -9.89 5.74 3.74
C GLU A 8 -9.15 4.41 3.60
N VAL A 9 -9.72 3.52 2.79
CA VAL A 9 -9.09 2.24 2.43
C VAL A 9 -8.32 2.41 1.12
N TYR A 10 -7.05 2.04 1.19
CA TYR A 10 -6.13 1.94 0.06
C TYR A 10 -5.83 0.46 -0.22
N TYR A 11 -5.37 0.18 -1.44
CA TYR A 11 -5.08 -1.16 -1.90
C TYR A 11 -3.59 -1.25 -2.13
N MET A 12 -2.90 -1.98 -1.25
CA MET A 12 -1.48 -2.27 -1.43
C MET A 12 -1.35 -3.34 -2.51
N VAL A 13 -0.76 -2.98 -3.65
CA VAL A 13 -0.49 -3.90 -4.75
C VAL A 13 0.96 -4.36 -4.64
N GLY A 14 1.15 -5.67 -4.55
CA GLY A 14 2.45 -6.32 -4.57
C GLY A 14 2.48 -7.46 -5.58
N PHE A 15 3.65 -8.08 -5.75
CA PHE A 15 3.85 -9.20 -6.68
C PHE A 15 4.56 -10.34 -5.97
N ALA A 16 4.12 -11.58 -6.23
CA ALA A 16 4.73 -12.77 -5.65
C ALA A 16 6.01 -13.20 -6.40
N ASP A 17 6.21 -12.69 -7.61
CA ASP A 17 7.32 -13.00 -8.50
C ASP A 17 8.08 -11.72 -8.91
N ALA A 18 9.36 -11.88 -9.22
CA ALA A 18 10.23 -10.78 -9.65
C ALA A 18 9.85 -10.23 -11.04
N ASP A 19 9.16 -11.03 -11.86
CA ASP A 19 8.72 -10.63 -13.20
C ASP A 19 7.41 -9.80 -13.18
N LEU A 20 6.83 -9.54 -12.00
CA LEU A 20 5.60 -8.79 -11.80
C LEU A 20 4.37 -9.38 -12.53
N LYS A 21 4.24 -10.71 -12.60
CA LYS A 21 3.15 -11.41 -13.30
C LYS A 21 2.05 -11.94 -12.40
N ILE A 22 2.34 -12.14 -11.12
CA ILE A 22 1.43 -12.72 -10.14
C ILE A 22 1.15 -11.64 -9.09
N PRO A 23 0.16 -10.76 -9.33
CA PRO A 23 -0.16 -9.70 -8.42
C PRO A 23 -0.93 -10.25 -7.22
N HIS A 24 -0.74 -9.61 -6.08
CA HIS A 24 -1.61 -9.76 -4.92
C HIS A 24 -2.02 -8.38 -4.42
N VAL A 25 -3.22 -8.30 -3.86
CA VAL A 25 -3.78 -7.04 -3.36
C VAL A 25 -4.21 -7.23 -1.93
N ARG A 26 -3.83 -6.28 -1.08
CA ARG A 26 -4.28 -6.22 0.31
C ARG A 26 -5.00 -4.88 0.56
N PRO A 27 -6.25 -4.88 1.04
CA PRO A 27 -6.90 -3.66 1.47
C PRO A 27 -6.30 -3.19 2.80
N MET A 28 -6.07 -1.89 2.93
CA MET A 28 -5.36 -1.27 4.05
C MET A 28 -6.08 0.03 4.43
N LEU A 29 -6.60 0.13 5.65
CA LEU A 29 -7.19 1.34 6.21
C LEU A 29 -6.08 2.29 6.65
N PHE A 30 -6.06 3.51 6.13
CA PHE A 30 -5.08 4.51 6.55
C PHE A 30 -5.47 5.16 7.87
N LEU A 31 -4.56 5.11 8.85
CA LEU A 31 -4.78 5.63 10.21
C LEU A 31 -4.24 7.05 10.39
N GLY A 32 -3.10 7.37 9.77
CA GLY A 32 -2.44 8.67 9.93
C GLY A 32 -0.93 8.61 9.76
N GLN A 33 -0.27 9.73 10.06
CA GLN A 33 1.19 9.89 9.98
C GLN A 33 1.76 10.10 11.38
N ASN A 34 2.95 9.54 11.65
CA ASN A 34 3.71 9.72 12.90
C ASN A 34 2.83 9.60 14.16
N LEU A 35 1.98 8.56 14.18
CA LEU A 35 0.99 8.35 15.24
C LEU A 35 1.63 7.93 16.57
N PHE A 36 2.82 7.34 16.51
CA PHE A 36 3.54 6.81 17.66
C PHE A 36 4.96 7.40 17.69
N PRO A 37 5.12 8.64 18.20
CA PRO A 37 6.41 9.33 18.20
C PRO A 37 7.51 8.60 18.97
N ASP A 38 7.13 7.77 19.95
CA ASP A 38 8.06 6.97 20.75
C ASP A 38 8.59 5.74 19.99
N ASP A 39 7.84 5.25 18.99
CA ASP A 39 8.24 4.16 18.09
C ASP A 39 8.97 4.67 16.84
N ASP A 40 8.83 5.96 16.53
CA ASP A 40 9.43 6.60 15.37
C ASP A 40 10.94 6.81 15.63
N GLU A 41 11.75 5.87 15.12
CA GLU A 41 13.22 5.82 15.32
C GLU A 41 13.93 7.12 14.88
N GLU A 42 13.37 7.81 13.88
CA GLU A 42 13.89 9.07 13.37
C GLU A 42 12.79 10.15 13.29
N PRO A 43 12.84 11.21 14.13
CA PRO A 43 11.82 12.26 14.17
C PRO A 43 11.67 13.05 12.86
N SER A 44 12.68 13.00 11.98
CA SER A 44 12.67 13.64 10.66
C SER A 44 11.96 12.84 9.57
N PHE A 45 11.62 11.58 9.83
CA PHE A 45 10.94 10.72 8.88
C PHE A 45 9.43 10.82 9.01
N ILE A 46 8.74 10.64 7.88
CA ILE A 46 7.29 10.53 7.83
C ILE A 46 6.95 9.06 7.69
N TYR A 47 6.38 8.51 8.75
CA TYR A 47 5.83 7.15 8.79
C TYR A 47 4.33 7.20 8.60
N TYR A 48 3.84 6.32 7.74
CA TYR A 48 2.43 6.13 7.44
C TYR A 48 1.94 4.86 8.12
N TYR A 49 0.86 4.99 8.88
CA TYR A 49 0.29 3.90 9.66
C TYR A 49 -0.98 3.39 8.99
N PHE A 50 -1.04 2.07 8.79
CA PHE A 50 -2.18 1.39 8.20
C PHE A 50 -2.63 0.20 9.04
N ARG A 51 -3.89 -0.21 8.90
CA ARG A 51 -4.46 -1.41 9.53
C ARG A 51 -5.17 -2.26 8.50
N ASP A 52 -5.25 -3.57 8.75
CA ASP A 52 -6.18 -4.42 8.02
C ASP A 52 -7.63 -3.98 8.36
N PRO A 53 -8.46 -3.59 7.36
CA PRO A 53 -9.83 -3.14 7.62
C PRO A 53 -10.76 -4.24 8.10
N THR A 54 -10.37 -5.52 8.01
CA THR A 54 -11.15 -6.67 8.49
C THR A 54 -10.91 -7.00 9.96
N MET A 55 -9.86 -6.44 10.57
CA MET A 55 -9.62 -6.59 12.00
C MET A 55 -10.63 -5.77 12.81
N SER A 56 -11.26 -6.40 13.80
CA SER A 56 -12.22 -5.75 14.68
C SER A 56 -11.58 -4.55 15.41
N PRO A 57 -12.30 -3.42 15.54
CA PRO A 57 -11.83 -2.26 16.28
C PRO A 57 -11.79 -2.48 17.80
N ASP A 58 -12.27 -3.63 18.30
CA ASP A 58 -12.44 -3.97 19.72
C ASP A 58 -11.12 -4.07 20.53
N GLY A 59 -9.97 -3.76 19.93
CA GLY A 59 -8.70 -3.55 20.64
C GLY A 59 -8.51 -2.15 21.23
N LEU A 60 -9.50 -1.26 21.12
CA LEU A 60 -9.43 0.12 21.67
C LEU A 60 -10.08 0.27 23.06
N GLU A 61 -10.85 -0.71 23.53
CA GLU A 61 -11.49 -0.71 24.85
C GLU A 61 -11.02 -1.89 25.68
N GLY A 62 -9.87 -1.74 26.34
CA GLY A 62 -9.36 -2.71 27.31
C GLY A 62 -7.88 -2.97 27.11
N GLU A 63 -7.19 -3.32 28.21
CA GLU A 63 -5.76 -3.68 28.29
C GLU A 63 -5.43 -4.97 27.48
N GLY A 64 -5.76 -4.98 26.19
CA GLY A 64 -5.52 -6.05 25.23
C GLY A 64 -4.47 -5.62 24.21
N GLU A 65 -3.75 -6.60 23.68
CA GLU A 65 -2.57 -6.48 22.82
C GLU A 65 -2.63 -5.39 21.73
N PRO A 66 -1.48 -4.83 21.33
CA PRO A 66 -1.41 -3.74 20.36
C PRO A 66 -2.24 -4.08 19.11
N THR A 67 -3.14 -3.16 18.75
CA THR A 67 -3.83 -3.22 17.45
C THR A 67 -2.75 -3.39 16.39
N GLU A 68 -2.74 -4.51 15.66
CA GLU A 68 -1.69 -4.78 14.69
C GLU A 68 -1.74 -3.71 13.58
N TYR A 69 -0.81 -2.75 13.65
CA TYR A 69 -0.63 -1.72 12.65
C TYR A 69 0.62 -1.99 11.83
N PHE A 70 0.56 -1.60 10.57
CA PHE A 70 1.67 -1.66 9.65
C PHE A 70 2.24 -0.25 9.46
N ARG A 71 3.53 -0.11 9.75
CA ARG A 71 4.30 1.11 9.57
C ARG A 71 5.00 1.08 8.21
N TYR A 72 4.86 2.15 7.42
CA TYR A 72 5.52 2.30 6.12
C TYR A 72 6.19 3.66 5.98
N GLU A 73 7.36 3.67 5.35
CA GLU A 73 8.04 4.90 4.94
C GLU A 73 7.39 5.53 3.70
N ALA A 74 7.72 6.80 3.44
CA ALA A 74 7.15 7.58 2.34
C ALA A 74 7.43 6.97 0.95
N ASP A 75 8.56 6.31 0.74
CA ASP A 75 8.94 5.66 -0.52
C ASP A 75 8.04 4.45 -0.85
N ARG A 76 7.57 3.75 0.18
CA ARG A 76 6.65 2.61 0.08
C ARG A 76 5.22 3.00 -0.26
N LEU A 77 4.86 4.30 -0.16
CA LEU A 77 3.51 4.76 -0.54
C LEU A 77 3.18 4.53 -2.01
N SER A 78 4.19 4.42 -2.87
CA SER A 78 3.99 4.12 -4.29
C SER A 78 3.28 2.78 -4.54
N SER A 79 3.30 1.85 -3.56
CA SER A 79 2.60 0.57 -3.62
C SER A 79 1.14 0.65 -3.17
N PHE A 80 0.71 1.78 -2.61
CA PHE A 80 -0.68 2.00 -2.19
C PHE A 80 -1.43 2.69 -3.30
N HIS A 81 -2.63 2.20 -3.59
CA HIS A 81 -3.43 2.66 -4.70
C HIS A 81 -4.88 2.85 -4.28
N THR A 82 -5.58 3.78 -4.92
CA THR A 82 -7.04 3.76 -4.90
C THR A 82 -7.57 2.47 -5.54
N LEU A 83 -8.83 2.13 -5.28
CA LEU A 83 -9.45 0.95 -5.90
C LEU A 83 -9.34 0.96 -7.44
N ILE A 84 -9.58 2.13 -8.04
CA ILE A 84 -9.52 2.30 -9.50
C ILE A 84 -8.11 2.05 -10.03
N GLU A 85 -7.09 2.62 -9.38
CA GLU A 85 -5.69 2.44 -9.76
C GLU A 85 -5.25 0.97 -9.59
N ALA A 86 -5.62 0.32 -8.48
CA ALA A 86 -5.31 -1.09 -8.25
C ALA A 86 -5.93 -1.98 -9.33
N ILE A 87 -7.21 -1.78 -9.67
CA ILE A 87 -7.88 -2.52 -10.75
C ILE A 87 -7.19 -2.30 -12.09
N ALA A 88 -6.74 -1.07 -12.38
CA ALA A 88 -6.03 -0.77 -13.61
C ALA A 88 -4.72 -1.56 -13.70
N ILE A 89 -3.93 -1.62 -12.62
CA ILE A 89 -2.70 -2.41 -12.56
C ILE A 89 -3.00 -3.89 -12.77
N LEU A 90 -3.98 -4.45 -12.05
CA LEU A 90 -4.37 -5.85 -12.19
C LEU A 90 -4.83 -6.19 -13.61
N SER A 91 -5.57 -5.29 -14.25
CA SER A 91 -6.06 -5.46 -15.62
C SER A 91 -4.90 -5.48 -16.62
N LEU A 92 -3.88 -4.65 -16.42
CA LEU A 92 -2.67 -4.65 -17.25
C LEU A 92 -1.92 -5.98 -17.12
N VAL A 93 -1.74 -6.48 -15.90
CA VAL A 93 -1.08 -7.77 -15.67
C VAL A 93 -1.86 -8.91 -16.33
N ALA A 94 -3.19 -8.93 -16.15
CA ALA A 94 -4.07 -9.91 -16.78
C ALA A 94 -4.03 -9.87 -18.32
N ALA A 95 -3.80 -8.68 -18.90
CA ALA A 95 -3.60 -8.51 -20.33
C ALA A 95 -2.17 -8.88 -20.81
N GLY A 96 -1.31 -9.40 -19.93
CA GLY A 96 0.07 -9.75 -20.26
C GLY A 96 0.98 -8.54 -20.47
N VAL A 97 0.65 -7.40 -19.87
CA VAL A 97 1.51 -6.21 -19.94
C VAL A 97 2.74 -6.39 -19.07
N ASP A 98 3.92 -6.31 -19.69
CA ASP A 98 5.19 -6.20 -18.98
C ASP A 98 5.28 -4.85 -18.25
N LEU A 99 5.05 -4.89 -16.93
CA LEU A 99 5.09 -3.72 -16.04
C LEU A 99 6.51 -3.31 -15.64
N THR A 100 7.53 -4.13 -15.94
CA THR A 100 8.94 -3.77 -15.67
C THR A 100 9.45 -2.72 -16.66
N ARG A 101 8.73 -2.55 -17.77
CA ARG A 101 9.10 -1.63 -18.84
C ARG A 101 8.39 -0.28 -18.68
N PRO A 102 9.10 0.84 -18.96
CA PRO A 102 8.48 2.16 -18.95
C PRO A 102 7.30 2.24 -19.93
N PRO A 103 6.24 2.99 -19.59
CA PRO A 103 5.16 3.26 -20.53
C PRO A 103 5.72 3.94 -21.78
N GLY A 104 5.48 3.33 -22.95
CA GLY A 104 5.95 3.84 -24.25
C GLY A 104 7.10 3.06 -24.88
N SER A 105 7.78 2.16 -24.17
CA SER A 105 8.82 1.29 -24.77
C SER A 105 8.25 0.08 -25.53
N ARG A 106 6.95 0.14 -25.91
CA ARG A 106 6.24 -0.89 -26.67
C ARG A 106 6.36 -0.72 -28.19
N GLY A 107 7.22 0.18 -28.67
CA GLY A 107 7.41 0.43 -30.09
C GLY A 107 8.89 0.48 -30.46
N LEU A 108 9.22 -0.26 -31.54
CA LEU A 108 10.48 -0.36 -32.26
C LEU A 108 11.42 -1.52 -31.87
N ASP A 109 10.91 -2.75 -31.92
CA ASP A 109 11.70 -3.82 -32.53
C ASP A 109 11.13 -4.03 -33.94
N LEU A 110 11.90 -3.57 -34.94
CA LEU A 110 11.74 -3.85 -36.37
C LEU A 110 12.17 -5.29 -36.67
#